data_AF-A0A954K517-F1
#
_entry.id   AF-A0A954K517-F1
#
_cell.length_a   1.000
_cell.length_b   1.000
_cell.length_c   1.000
_cell.angle_alpha   90.00
_cell.angle_beta   90.00
_cell.angle_gamma   90.00
#
_symmetry.space_group_name_H-M   'P 1'
#
loop_
_entity.id
_entity.type
_entity.pdbx_description
1 polymer ?
#
loop_
_entity_poly.entity_id
_entity_poly.type
_entity_poly.pdbx_seq_one_letter_code
_entity_poly.pdbx_strand_id
1 'polypeptide(L)'
;MLNEEGGIDPEEFRMAAMFDRMDTIGKSVLGLTLQCGQCHTHKYDPLTQEDYYHIFACINNSYEASIRGYTDEEQDKRQALFKQINSIEQALKAKMPDWPAKMAAWEQAIQQNQPEWTVLKLTNTDSNSQRYFEQSDGSMLAQGYAPSKFTSNFEATVDASEIKAIRLELLNHPNLPAGGPGRSIEGLCALTDIKLTVVNQKDPKQSTSIKFTEATADFSNERQQLPPKYADQKGVRGFTGPIAYAIDGDNTTAWGIDAGPGRFNQPREAVFRAEKPFGYPEGTKLQIALVQMHGGWNSDDNQTMNLGRFRISCSTSENAKADPVPDQVRQILQIPHPQRTPQQQDVVFSYWRTTVPEWKAENNEIEAIWKQHPQGTTQLVYQERPEPRSTHLLDRGDFLKKKQVVQPGVPDFLNTLPQNTPINRLTFARWLVDRKSPTTARAIVNRVWQAYFGKGIVSTSEDLGSQGAAPTHRKLLDWMAVWFMDQGWDLKKLHTLIVTSRTYQQSSQVSPELYAKDPYNRFFARGPRYRVDAEIVRDIALQASGLLNPQVGGPSVYPPAPAFLFEKPASYGPKTWIEAADD
;
A
#
# COMPACT_ATOMS: atom_id res chain seq x y z
N MET A 1 -1.83 5.46 -0.02
CA MET A 1 -1.45 6.42 1.02
C MET A 1 -2.37 6.24 2.21
N LEU A 2 -1.79 5.91 3.36
CA LEU A 2 -2.40 6.27 4.64
C LEU A 2 -2.01 7.72 4.88
N ASN A 3 -2.98 8.59 5.06
CA ASN A 3 -2.68 9.92 5.55
C ASN A 3 -2.26 9.81 7.03
N GLU A 4 -1.08 10.31 7.37
CA GLU A 4 -0.55 10.31 8.75
C GLU A 4 -0.89 11.61 9.49
N GLU A 5 -1.34 12.66 8.77
CA GLU A 5 -1.81 13.92 9.34
C GLU A 5 -3.26 13.78 9.81
N GLY A 6 -3.49 13.69 11.12
CA GLY A 6 -4.81 13.42 11.71
C GLY A 6 -5.94 14.45 11.47
N GLY A 7 -5.69 15.49 10.65
CA GLY A 7 -6.62 16.57 10.32
C GLY A 7 -7.14 16.59 8.87
N ILE A 8 -6.62 15.77 7.96
CA ILE A 8 -7.06 15.73 6.55
C ILE A 8 -8.09 14.62 6.33
N ASP A 9 -9.13 14.93 5.54
CA ASP A 9 -10.09 13.92 5.04
C ASP A 9 -9.36 12.98 4.05
N PRO A 10 -9.40 11.64 4.26
CA PRO A 10 -8.73 10.70 3.37
C PRO A 10 -9.18 10.80 1.90
N GLU A 11 -10.43 11.14 1.65
CA GLU A 11 -10.95 11.32 0.30
C GLU A 11 -10.45 12.61 -0.33
N GLU A 12 -10.35 13.70 0.44
CA GLU A 12 -9.73 14.95 -0.02
C GLU A 12 -8.28 14.71 -0.44
N PHE A 13 -7.50 14.05 0.41
CA PHE A 13 -6.10 13.73 0.13
C PHE A 13 -5.95 12.87 -1.13
N ARG A 14 -6.80 11.86 -1.27
CA ARG A 14 -6.83 11.00 -2.46
C ARG A 14 -7.16 11.80 -3.71
N MET A 15 -8.15 12.70 -3.64
CA MET A 15 -8.56 13.52 -4.77
C MET A 15 -7.46 14.51 -5.19
N ALA A 16 -6.80 15.15 -4.23
CA ALA A 16 -5.63 16.00 -4.48
C ALA A 16 -4.51 15.22 -5.20
N ALA A 17 -4.16 14.02 -4.72
CA ALA A 17 -3.18 13.15 -5.36
C ALA A 17 -3.62 12.72 -6.78
N MET A 18 -4.92 12.52 -7.02
CA MET A 18 -5.43 12.22 -8.35
C MET A 18 -5.34 13.42 -9.30
N PHE A 19 -5.63 14.63 -8.83
CA PHE A 19 -5.47 15.84 -9.64
C PHE A 19 -4.01 16.09 -10.01
N ASP A 20 -3.07 15.86 -9.09
CA ASP A 20 -1.64 15.94 -9.35
C ASP A 20 -1.17 14.90 -10.40
N ARG A 21 -1.67 13.66 -10.33
CA ARG A 21 -1.42 12.63 -11.35
C ARG A 21 -1.93 13.03 -12.72
N MET A 22 -3.13 13.59 -12.78
CA MET A 22 -3.72 14.07 -14.02
C MET A 22 -2.88 15.18 -14.64
N ASP A 23 -2.39 16.11 -13.83
CA ASP A 23 -1.50 17.18 -14.28
C ASP A 23 -0.15 16.62 -14.77
N THR A 24 0.42 15.66 -14.03
CA THR A 24 1.66 14.97 -14.41
C THR A 24 1.51 14.20 -15.72
N ILE A 25 0.43 13.45 -15.91
CA ILE A 25 0.13 12.74 -17.17
C ILE A 25 0.00 13.75 -18.30
N GLY A 26 -0.73 14.85 -18.08
CA GLY A 26 -0.86 15.93 -19.04
C GLY A 26 0.49 16.51 -19.45
N LYS A 27 1.20 17.14 -18.53
CA LYS A 27 2.41 17.93 -18.79
C LYS A 27 3.64 17.10 -19.13
N SER A 28 3.85 15.98 -18.45
CA SER A 28 5.07 15.18 -18.58
C SER A 28 4.96 14.14 -19.68
N VAL A 29 3.79 13.50 -19.84
CA VAL A 29 3.60 12.41 -20.80
C VAL A 29 2.94 12.91 -22.08
N LEU A 30 1.85 13.66 -22.01
CA LEU A 30 1.14 14.13 -23.19
C LEU A 30 1.68 15.47 -23.71
N GLY A 31 2.44 16.23 -22.91
CA GLY A 31 2.79 17.61 -23.24
C GLY A 31 1.56 18.50 -23.46
N LEU A 32 0.49 18.29 -22.68
CA LEU A 32 -0.77 19.03 -22.74
C LEU A 32 -1.17 19.52 -21.35
N THR A 33 -1.77 20.69 -21.26
CA THR A 33 -2.24 21.29 -20.01
C THR A 33 -3.67 20.85 -19.68
N LEU A 34 -3.82 19.64 -19.12
CA LEU A 34 -5.15 19.08 -18.82
C LEU A 34 -5.87 19.78 -17.64
N GLN A 35 -5.16 20.53 -16.81
CA GLN A 35 -5.62 21.00 -15.49
C GLN A 35 -6.92 21.82 -15.52
N CYS A 36 -7.15 22.66 -16.53
CA CYS A 36 -8.42 23.41 -16.61
C CYS A 36 -9.65 22.48 -16.67
N GLY A 37 -9.47 21.30 -17.29
CA GLY A 37 -10.47 20.22 -17.40
C GLY A 37 -10.98 19.70 -16.06
N GLN A 38 -10.27 19.95 -14.96
CA GLN A 38 -10.77 19.65 -13.61
C GLN A 38 -12.08 20.41 -13.31
N CYS A 39 -12.14 21.70 -13.67
CA CYS A 39 -13.23 22.58 -13.28
C CYS A 39 -14.19 22.91 -14.42
N HIS A 40 -13.71 22.96 -15.66
CA HIS A 40 -14.50 23.31 -16.83
C HIS A 40 -13.84 22.82 -18.14
N THR A 41 -14.57 22.84 -19.25
CA THR A 41 -13.98 22.59 -20.58
C THR A 41 -12.83 23.57 -20.84
N HIS A 42 -11.70 23.03 -21.31
CA HIS A 42 -10.50 23.81 -21.55
C HIS A 42 -10.79 24.96 -22.53
N LYS A 43 -10.21 26.14 -22.26
CA LYS A 43 -10.59 27.39 -22.95
C LYS A 43 -10.12 27.46 -24.41
N TYR A 44 -8.96 26.85 -24.71
CA TYR A 44 -8.28 27.02 -26.00
C TYR A 44 -8.15 25.70 -26.77
N ASP A 45 -7.61 24.67 -26.13
CA ASP A 45 -7.52 23.33 -26.70
C ASP A 45 -8.88 22.59 -26.67
N PRO A 46 -9.14 21.67 -27.62
CA PRO A 46 -10.39 20.92 -27.75
C PRO A 46 -10.53 19.80 -26.71
N LEU A 47 -10.26 20.12 -25.44
CA LEU A 47 -10.35 19.21 -24.31
C LEU A 47 -11.58 19.58 -23.46
N THR A 48 -12.60 18.74 -23.47
CA THR A 48 -13.78 18.95 -22.64
C THR A 48 -13.52 18.61 -21.18
N GLN A 49 -14.39 19.08 -20.28
CA GLN A 49 -14.34 18.65 -18.87
C GLN A 49 -14.55 17.12 -18.77
N GLU A 50 -15.40 16.56 -19.63
CA GLU A 50 -15.71 15.13 -19.62
C GLU A 50 -14.50 14.29 -20.06
N ASP A 51 -13.74 14.74 -21.07
CA ASP A 51 -12.47 14.13 -21.49
C ASP A 51 -11.46 14.02 -20.34
N TYR A 52 -11.38 15.06 -19.49
CA TYR A 52 -10.53 15.04 -18.30
C TYR A 52 -10.95 13.92 -17.34
N TYR A 53 -12.25 13.79 -17.07
CA TYR A 53 -12.77 12.75 -16.17
C TYR A 53 -12.77 11.35 -16.79
N HIS A 54 -12.80 11.22 -18.11
CA HIS A 54 -12.58 9.96 -18.83
C HIS A 54 -11.16 9.43 -18.60
N ILE A 55 -10.14 10.30 -18.73
CA ILE A 55 -8.75 9.94 -18.42
C ILE A 55 -8.61 9.65 -16.91
N PHE A 56 -9.20 10.48 -16.05
CA PHE A 56 -9.19 10.28 -14.59
C PHE A 56 -9.71 8.88 -14.22
N ALA A 57 -10.81 8.45 -14.85
CA ALA A 57 -11.41 7.16 -14.60
C ALA A 57 -10.48 5.98 -14.98
N CYS A 58 -9.60 6.14 -15.98
CA CYS A 58 -8.61 5.11 -16.34
C CYS A 58 -7.61 4.81 -15.22
N ILE A 59 -7.38 5.75 -14.30
CA ILE A 59 -6.41 5.61 -13.21
C ILE A 59 -7.03 5.67 -11.80
N ASN A 60 -8.35 5.79 -11.66
CA ASN A 60 -9.02 5.91 -10.35
C ASN A 60 -9.22 4.56 -9.60
N ASN A 61 -8.81 3.44 -10.21
CA ASN A 61 -9.15 2.08 -9.76
C ASN A 61 -7.99 1.33 -9.10
N SER A 62 -7.21 2.00 -8.25
CA SER A 62 -6.11 1.34 -7.54
C SER A 62 -5.96 1.79 -6.09
N TYR A 63 -5.38 0.91 -5.28
CA TYR A 63 -4.78 1.20 -3.99
C TYR A 63 -3.31 1.54 -4.19
N GLU A 64 -2.81 2.46 -3.40
CA GLU A 64 -1.37 2.60 -3.18
C GLU A 64 -1.05 1.71 -1.99
N ALA A 65 -0.80 0.44 -2.31
CA ALA A 65 -0.60 -0.60 -1.33
C ALA A 65 0.88 -0.71 -0.98
N SER A 66 1.16 -1.14 0.24
CA SER A 66 2.48 -1.53 0.66
C SER A 66 2.50 -3.06 0.67
N ILE A 67 3.21 -3.70 -0.26
CA ILE A 67 3.23 -5.17 -0.41
C ILE A 67 4.66 -5.70 -0.28
N ARG A 68 4.81 -6.99 0.00
CA ARG A 68 6.13 -7.63 -0.04
C ARG A 68 6.53 -7.96 -1.48
N GLY A 69 7.60 -7.32 -1.94
CA GLY A 69 8.32 -7.66 -3.17
C GLY A 69 9.42 -8.68 -2.89
N TYR A 70 9.72 -9.50 -3.89
CA TYR A 70 10.78 -10.51 -3.83
C TYR A 70 11.67 -10.37 -5.06
N THR A 71 12.98 -10.53 -4.89
CA THR A 71 13.94 -10.61 -6.00
C THR A 71 13.72 -11.89 -6.81
N ASP A 72 14.27 -11.97 -8.02
CA ASP A 72 14.18 -13.19 -8.85
C ASP A 72 14.74 -14.42 -8.11
N GLU A 73 15.86 -14.28 -7.40
CA GLU A 73 16.44 -15.34 -6.57
C GLU A 73 15.49 -15.77 -5.43
N GLU A 74 14.88 -14.80 -4.74
CA GLU A 74 13.89 -15.08 -3.71
C GLU A 74 12.65 -15.77 -4.29
N GLN A 75 12.20 -15.39 -5.49
CA GLN A 75 11.09 -16.03 -6.18
C GLN A 75 11.41 -17.49 -6.53
N ASP A 76 12.60 -17.76 -7.06
CA ASP A 76 13.06 -19.12 -7.37
C ASP A 76 13.12 -19.98 -6.10
N LYS A 77 13.65 -19.43 -5.01
CA LYS A 77 13.66 -20.10 -3.70
C LYS A 77 12.23 -20.41 -3.23
N ARG A 78 11.30 -19.47 -3.32
CA ARG A 78 9.88 -19.69 -2.94
C ARG A 78 9.25 -20.81 -3.75
N GLN A 79 9.45 -20.81 -5.07
CA GLN A 79 8.94 -21.87 -5.94
C GLN A 79 9.51 -23.24 -5.56
N ALA A 80 10.81 -23.32 -5.23
CA ALA A 80 11.44 -24.55 -4.77
C ALA A 80 10.83 -25.05 -3.45
N LEU A 81 10.61 -24.16 -2.47
CA LEU A 81 9.98 -24.50 -1.19
C LEU A 81 8.53 -24.99 -1.38
N PHE A 82 7.73 -24.33 -2.24
CA PHE A 82 6.36 -24.77 -2.53
C PHE A 82 6.32 -26.13 -3.22
N LYS A 83 7.29 -26.44 -4.10
CA LYS A 83 7.42 -27.78 -4.69
C LYS A 83 7.71 -28.85 -3.64
N GLN A 84 8.54 -28.55 -2.64
CA GLN A 84 8.82 -29.48 -1.53
C GLN A 84 7.57 -29.74 -0.69
N ILE A 85 6.84 -28.69 -0.32
CA ILE A 85 5.58 -28.82 0.44
C ILE A 85 4.57 -29.66 -0.35
N ASN A 86 4.37 -29.36 -1.64
CA ASN A 86 3.47 -30.12 -2.50
C ASN A 86 3.89 -31.60 -2.57
N SER A 87 5.19 -31.90 -2.71
CA SER A 87 5.67 -33.28 -2.71
C SER A 87 5.33 -34.03 -1.42
N ILE A 88 5.45 -33.39 -0.26
CA ILE A 88 5.05 -33.99 1.03
C ILE A 88 3.54 -34.24 1.05
N GLU A 89 2.73 -33.27 0.62
CA GLU A 89 1.28 -33.41 0.57
C GLU A 89 0.81 -34.51 -0.38
N GLN A 90 1.44 -34.66 -1.56
CA GLN A 90 1.15 -35.78 -2.47
C GLN A 90 1.54 -37.12 -1.87
N ALA A 91 2.67 -37.20 -1.16
CA ALA A 91 3.06 -38.41 -0.45
C ALA A 91 2.06 -38.78 0.65
N LEU A 92 1.51 -37.79 1.37
CA LEU A 92 0.45 -38.00 2.36
C LEU A 92 -0.85 -38.52 1.71
N LYS A 93 -1.28 -37.89 0.60
CA LYS A 93 -2.43 -38.34 -0.18
C LYS A 93 -2.26 -39.79 -0.66
N ALA A 94 -1.05 -40.17 -1.09
CA ALA A 94 -0.74 -41.53 -1.51
C ALA A 94 -0.72 -42.55 -0.36
N LYS A 95 -0.23 -42.16 0.83
CA LYS A 95 -0.20 -43.01 2.04
C LYS A 95 -1.60 -43.28 2.62
N MET A 96 -2.57 -42.39 2.40
CA MET A 96 -3.94 -42.51 2.94
C MET A 96 -4.98 -42.36 1.82
N PRO A 97 -5.23 -43.38 0.97
CA PRO A 97 -6.14 -43.25 -0.16
C PRO A 97 -7.59 -42.86 0.19
N ASP A 98 -8.02 -43.11 1.42
CA ASP A 98 -9.34 -42.74 1.96
C ASP A 98 -9.41 -41.30 2.50
N TRP A 99 -8.33 -40.50 2.34
CA TRP A 99 -8.29 -39.10 2.73
C TRP A 99 -9.47 -38.24 2.23
N PRO A 100 -10.03 -38.42 1.01
CA PRO A 100 -11.15 -37.58 0.56
C PRO A 100 -12.39 -37.78 1.42
N ALA A 101 -12.68 -39.02 1.82
CA ALA A 101 -13.81 -39.34 2.67
C ALA A 101 -13.63 -38.78 4.09
N LYS A 102 -12.42 -38.86 4.65
CA LYS A 102 -12.11 -38.29 5.97
C LYS A 102 -12.18 -36.77 5.98
N MET A 103 -11.66 -36.12 4.95
CA MET A 103 -11.76 -34.67 4.79
C MET A 103 -13.24 -34.25 4.68
N ALA A 104 -14.05 -34.95 3.87
CA ALA A 104 -15.48 -34.66 3.76
C ALA A 104 -16.23 -34.83 5.11
N ALA A 105 -15.89 -35.85 5.90
CA ALA A 105 -16.45 -36.03 7.23
C ALA A 105 -16.03 -34.90 8.19
N TRP A 106 -14.76 -34.45 8.11
CA TRP A 106 -14.29 -33.28 8.84
C TRP A 106 -15.03 -32.01 8.42
N GLU A 107 -15.24 -31.77 7.12
CA GLU A 107 -15.99 -30.62 6.60
C GLU A 107 -17.41 -30.57 7.17
N GLN A 108 -18.11 -31.71 7.23
CA GLN A 108 -19.44 -31.80 7.83
C GLN A 108 -19.42 -31.51 9.34
N ALA A 109 -18.41 -32.01 10.06
CA ALA A 109 -18.29 -31.81 11.50
C ALA A 109 -18.08 -30.33 11.86
N ILE A 110 -17.28 -29.59 11.10
CA ILE A 110 -16.99 -28.18 11.38
C ILE A 110 -18.09 -27.20 10.93
N GLN A 111 -19.04 -27.65 10.10
CA GLN A 111 -20.18 -26.83 9.67
C GLN A 111 -21.27 -26.71 10.74
N GLN A 112 -21.35 -27.64 11.68
CA GLN A 112 -22.39 -27.66 12.72
C GLN A 112 -21.99 -26.81 13.93
N ASN A 113 -22.99 -26.21 14.61
CA ASN A 113 -22.84 -25.50 15.88
C ASN A 113 -21.86 -24.30 15.86
N GLN A 114 -21.90 -23.46 14.82
CA GLN A 114 -21.22 -22.17 14.86
C GLN A 114 -22.01 -21.18 15.75
N PRO A 115 -21.35 -20.44 16.66
CA PRO A 115 -22.02 -19.43 17.48
C PRO A 115 -22.56 -18.29 16.61
N GLU A 116 -23.74 -17.78 16.95
CA GLU A 116 -24.28 -16.59 16.29
C GLU A 116 -23.56 -15.33 16.79
N TRP A 117 -23.22 -14.43 15.87
CA TRP A 117 -22.50 -13.18 16.17
C TRP A 117 -23.28 -11.97 15.69
N THR A 118 -23.41 -10.98 16.57
CA THR A 118 -23.97 -9.67 16.23
C THR A 118 -22.83 -8.66 16.12
N VAL A 119 -22.59 -8.14 14.90
CA VAL A 119 -21.59 -7.10 14.66
C VAL A 119 -21.97 -5.81 15.38
N LEU A 120 -21.04 -5.26 16.16
CA LEU A 120 -21.25 -4.03 16.91
C LEU A 120 -20.93 -2.82 16.05
N LYS A 121 -21.82 -1.84 16.05
CA LYS A 121 -21.52 -0.52 15.50
C LYS A 121 -20.67 0.28 16.49
N LEU A 122 -19.39 0.41 16.19
CA LEU A 122 -18.43 1.09 17.07
C LEU A 122 -18.41 2.59 16.83
N THR A 123 -18.32 3.36 17.92
CA THR A 123 -18.03 4.79 17.92
C THR A 123 -16.74 5.02 18.69
N ASN A 124 -15.70 5.54 18.04
CA ASN A 124 -14.45 5.88 18.74
C ASN A 124 -14.68 7.08 19.67
N THR A 125 -14.19 6.99 20.90
CA THR A 125 -14.33 8.06 21.92
C THR A 125 -13.02 8.78 22.21
N ASP A 126 -11.97 8.47 21.46
CA ASP A 126 -10.67 9.07 21.66
C ASP A 126 -10.58 10.45 21.02
N SER A 127 -9.78 11.34 21.62
CA SER A 127 -9.51 12.70 21.13
C SER A 127 -8.10 12.86 20.57
N ASN A 128 -7.52 11.81 19.99
CA ASN A 128 -6.14 11.82 19.48
C ASN A 128 -6.05 11.77 17.94
N SER A 129 -4.82 11.75 17.44
CA SER A 129 -4.49 11.82 16.00
C SER A 129 -4.65 10.48 15.25
N GLN A 130 -4.82 9.36 15.94
CA GLN A 130 -5.21 8.09 15.31
C GLN A 130 -6.72 8.12 15.04
N ARG A 131 -7.10 8.04 13.77
CA ARG A 131 -8.51 8.09 13.33
C ARG A 131 -9.00 6.71 12.94
N TYR A 132 -10.29 6.47 13.09
CA TYR A 132 -10.94 5.22 12.72
C TYR A 132 -12.09 5.49 11.76
N PHE A 133 -12.08 4.79 10.62
CA PHE A 133 -13.07 4.93 9.57
C PHE A 133 -13.90 3.66 9.46
N GLU A 134 -15.20 3.78 9.70
CA GLU A 134 -16.16 2.69 9.54
C GLU A 134 -16.17 2.19 8.08
N GLN A 135 -16.14 0.88 7.92
CA GLN A 135 -16.23 0.19 6.63
C GLN A 135 -17.62 -0.41 6.45
N SER A 136 -17.99 -0.75 5.21
CA SER A 136 -19.32 -1.29 4.88
C SER A 136 -19.65 -2.62 5.56
N ASP A 137 -18.64 -3.35 6.03
CA ASP A 137 -18.77 -4.63 6.75
C ASP A 137 -18.78 -4.48 8.28
N GLY A 138 -18.95 -3.24 8.79
CA GLY A 138 -18.95 -2.91 10.21
C GLY A 138 -17.57 -2.94 10.88
N SER A 139 -16.50 -3.13 10.11
CA SER A 139 -15.13 -3.01 10.64
C SER A 139 -14.68 -1.55 10.72
N MET A 140 -13.70 -1.29 11.58
CA MET A 140 -13.02 0.00 11.71
C MET A 140 -11.64 -0.09 11.06
N LEU A 141 -11.31 0.84 10.17
CA LEU A 141 -9.97 0.99 9.61
C LEU A 141 -9.26 2.17 10.28
N ALA A 142 -8.16 1.87 10.97
CA ALA A 142 -7.29 2.86 11.59
C ALA A 142 -6.41 3.54 10.54
N GLN A 143 -6.38 4.88 10.55
CA GLN A 143 -5.46 5.72 9.76
C GLN A 143 -4.96 6.89 10.63
N GLY A 144 -4.29 7.90 10.05
CA GLY A 144 -3.68 8.99 10.80
C GLY A 144 -2.41 8.57 11.52
N TYR A 145 -1.99 9.35 12.51
CA TYR A 145 -0.81 9.10 13.31
C TYR A 145 -0.92 7.76 14.07
N ALA A 146 0.15 6.96 14.07
CA ALA A 146 0.20 5.68 14.77
C ALA A 146 1.12 5.79 16.01
N PRO A 147 0.60 6.07 17.22
CA PRO A 147 1.40 6.07 18.43
C PRO A 147 2.06 4.71 18.67
N SER A 148 3.25 4.70 19.28
CA SER A 148 3.96 3.45 19.57
C SER A 148 3.27 2.64 20.68
N LYS A 149 2.67 3.30 21.66
CA LYS A 149 1.90 2.66 22.75
C LYS A 149 0.61 3.43 22.98
N PHE A 150 -0.52 2.74 22.94
CA PHE A 150 -1.81 3.39 22.96
C PHE A 150 -2.95 2.46 23.41
N THR A 151 -4.01 3.04 23.96
CA THR A 151 -5.26 2.33 24.26
C THR A 151 -6.39 2.96 23.48
N SER A 152 -7.01 2.20 22.57
CA SER A 152 -8.10 2.68 21.74
C SER A 152 -9.44 2.44 22.42
N ASN A 153 -10.26 3.47 22.56
CA ASN A 153 -11.54 3.39 23.27
C ASN A 153 -12.73 3.52 22.31
N PHE A 154 -13.70 2.62 22.47
CA PHE A 154 -14.89 2.54 21.64
C PHE A 154 -16.14 2.37 22.49
N GLU A 155 -17.25 2.87 21.96
CA GLU A 155 -18.58 2.63 22.48
C GLU A 155 -19.45 1.93 21.45
N ALA A 156 -20.32 1.04 21.91
CA ALA A 156 -21.38 0.42 21.12
C ALA A 156 -22.66 0.30 21.94
N THR A 157 -23.82 0.29 21.29
CA THR A 157 -25.11 0.02 21.95
C THR A 157 -25.72 -1.22 21.35
N VAL A 158 -26.26 -2.09 22.20
CA VAL A 158 -26.90 -3.34 21.80
C VAL A 158 -28.13 -3.64 22.67
N ASP A 159 -29.20 -4.10 22.04
CA ASP A 159 -30.44 -4.49 22.69
C ASP A 159 -30.37 -5.98 23.12
N ALA A 160 -29.43 -6.30 24.01
CA ALA A 160 -29.22 -7.65 24.53
C ALA A 160 -28.81 -7.63 26.01
N SER A 161 -29.34 -8.59 26.78
CA SER A 161 -29.16 -8.68 28.24
C SER A 161 -28.44 -9.95 28.74
N GLU A 162 -28.12 -10.88 27.84
CA GLU A 162 -27.47 -12.16 28.17
C GLU A 162 -26.24 -12.42 27.29
N ILE A 163 -25.47 -11.37 27.03
CA ILE A 163 -24.25 -11.46 26.25
C ILE A 163 -23.21 -12.26 27.06
N LYS A 164 -22.55 -13.22 26.41
CA LYS A 164 -21.57 -14.12 27.05
C LYS A 164 -20.17 -13.95 26.51
N ALA A 165 -20.04 -13.45 25.28
CA ALA A 165 -18.74 -13.31 24.63
C ALA A 165 -18.62 -12.08 23.74
N ILE A 166 -17.38 -11.62 23.59
CA ILE A 166 -16.95 -10.62 22.61
C ILE A 166 -16.00 -11.31 21.63
N ARG A 167 -16.19 -11.06 20.34
CA ARG A 167 -15.26 -11.47 19.28
C ARG A 167 -14.55 -10.25 18.72
N LEU A 168 -13.24 -10.35 18.58
CA LEU A 168 -12.39 -9.41 17.85
C LEU A 168 -11.89 -10.09 16.58
N GLU A 169 -12.25 -9.56 15.43
CA GLU A 169 -11.73 -9.97 14.13
C GLU A 169 -10.68 -8.95 13.68
N LEU A 170 -9.52 -9.41 13.25
CA LEU A 170 -8.45 -8.64 12.65
C LEU A 170 -8.47 -8.91 11.15
N LEU A 171 -8.67 -7.87 10.35
CA LEU A 171 -8.99 -7.99 8.92
C LEU A 171 -7.92 -7.31 8.07
N ASN A 172 -7.55 -7.93 6.96
CA ASN A 172 -6.62 -7.32 6.03
C ASN A 172 -7.22 -6.07 5.35
N HIS A 173 -6.34 -5.15 4.96
CA HIS A 173 -6.74 -4.03 4.11
C HIS A 173 -5.58 -3.59 3.21
N PRO A 174 -5.78 -3.37 1.90
CA PRO A 174 -4.69 -3.01 0.98
C PRO A 174 -3.94 -1.72 1.32
N ASN A 175 -4.58 -0.77 2.00
CA ASN A 175 -3.93 0.46 2.45
C ASN A 175 -3.09 0.27 3.73
N LEU A 176 -3.21 -0.84 4.45
CA LEU A 176 -2.38 -1.11 5.63
C LEU A 176 -0.99 -1.63 5.20
N PRO A 177 0.05 -1.45 6.04
CA PRO A 177 1.37 -1.98 5.73
C PRO A 177 1.34 -3.48 5.42
N ALA A 178 2.10 -3.89 4.41
CA ALA A 178 2.13 -5.28 3.90
C ALA A 178 0.74 -5.88 3.55
N GLY A 179 -0.31 -5.08 3.45
CA GLY A 179 -1.69 -5.53 3.27
C GLY A 179 -2.29 -6.28 4.47
N GLY A 180 -1.60 -6.27 5.63
CA GLY A 180 -2.01 -7.00 6.82
C GLY A 180 -3.09 -6.31 7.65
N PRO A 181 -3.46 -6.91 8.79
CA PRO A 181 -4.48 -6.35 9.66
C PRO A 181 -3.92 -5.35 10.67
N GLY A 182 -2.61 -5.22 10.80
CA GLY A 182 -1.93 -4.34 11.74
C GLY A 182 -1.26 -3.13 11.11
N ARG A 183 -0.68 -2.27 11.96
CA ARG A 183 -0.03 -1.01 11.56
C ARG A 183 1.49 -1.03 11.64
N SER A 184 2.10 -2.14 12.06
CA SER A 184 3.56 -2.25 12.01
C SER A 184 4.06 -2.22 10.57
N ILE A 185 5.35 -1.94 10.34
CA ILE A 185 5.91 -1.97 8.97
C ILE A 185 5.80 -3.36 8.29
N GLU A 186 5.66 -4.42 9.08
CA GLU A 186 5.39 -5.78 8.59
C GLU A 186 3.90 -6.07 8.43
N GLY A 187 2.99 -5.13 8.72
CA GLY A 187 1.54 -5.32 8.74
C GLY A 187 1.03 -6.19 9.90
N LEU A 188 1.83 -6.30 10.95
CA LEU A 188 1.51 -7.05 12.17
C LEU A 188 0.92 -6.11 13.23
N CYS A 189 0.28 -6.70 14.23
CA CYS A 189 -0.20 -6.02 15.42
C CYS A 189 -0.08 -6.92 16.66
N ALA A 190 -0.27 -6.33 17.83
CA ALA A 190 -0.30 -7.04 19.10
C ALA A 190 -1.37 -6.43 20.02
N LEU A 191 -2.21 -7.28 20.61
CA LEU A 191 -3.21 -6.86 21.59
C LEU A 191 -2.69 -7.16 22.99
N THR A 192 -2.41 -6.12 23.77
CA THR A 192 -1.94 -6.24 25.16
C THR A 192 -3.07 -6.63 26.09
N ASP A 193 -4.23 -5.99 25.98
CA ASP A 193 -5.36 -6.27 26.87
C ASP A 193 -6.66 -5.81 26.19
N ILE A 194 -7.78 -6.48 26.49
CA ILE A 194 -9.13 -6.02 26.15
C ILE A 194 -9.93 -5.81 27.42
N LYS A 195 -10.40 -4.58 27.62
CA LYS A 195 -11.24 -4.21 28.77
C LYS A 195 -12.63 -3.87 28.30
N LEU A 196 -13.62 -4.35 29.04
CA LEU A 196 -15.02 -4.09 28.76
C LEU A 196 -15.70 -3.58 30.04
N THR A 197 -16.38 -2.46 29.92
CA THR A 197 -17.33 -1.96 30.91
C THR A 197 -18.70 -1.89 30.25
N VAL A 198 -19.73 -2.40 30.92
CA VAL A 198 -21.12 -2.31 30.46
C VAL A 198 -21.87 -1.29 31.30
N VAL A 199 -22.70 -0.49 30.65
CA VAL A 199 -23.49 0.57 31.28
C VAL A 199 -24.94 0.40 30.86
N ASN A 200 -25.87 0.50 31.81
CA ASN A 200 -27.30 0.51 31.50
C ASN A 200 -27.64 1.82 30.78
N GLN A 201 -28.27 1.72 29.61
CA GLN A 201 -28.59 2.89 28.80
C GLN A 201 -29.63 3.82 29.47
N LYS A 202 -30.56 3.27 30.27
CA LYS A 202 -31.57 4.05 30.98
C LYS A 202 -31.10 4.59 32.33
N ASP A 203 -30.18 3.89 32.99
CA ASP A 203 -29.59 4.34 34.25
C ASP A 203 -28.05 4.26 34.19
N PRO A 204 -27.37 5.31 33.71
CA PRO A 204 -25.91 5.32 33.57
C PRO A 204 -25.12 5.11 34.86
N LYS A 205 -25.77 5.17 36.05
CA LYS A 205 -25.12 4.84 37.33
C LYS A 205 -24.94 3.34 37.51
N GLN A 206 -25.72 2.53 36.79
CA GLN A 206 -25.55 1.08 36.73
C GLN A 206 -24.48 0.77 35.68
N SER A 207 -23.26 0.56 36.16
CA SER A 207 -22.10 0.21 35.36
C SER A 207 -21.38 -0.98 36.00
N THR A 208 -20.83 -1.87 35.18
CA THR A 208 -20.08 -3.03 35.65
C THR A 208 -18.93 -3.33 34.71
N SER A 209 -17.72 -3.50 35.25
CA SER A 209 -16.58 -4.00 34.48
C SER A 209 -16.68 -5.51 34.32
N ILE A 210 -16.53 -5.98 33.09
CA ILE A 210 -16.66 -7.38 32.73
C ILE A 210 -15.29 -8.05 32.80
N LYS A 211 -15.23 -9.14 33.55
CA LYS A 211 -14.05 -10.00 33.62
C LYS A 211 -14.17 -11.13 32.59
N PHE A 212 -13.16 -11.26 31.74
CA PHE A 212 -13.00 -12.41 30.87
C PHE A 212 -12.20 -13.50 31.58
N THR A 213 -12.65 -14.75 31.47
CA THR A 213 -11.99 -15.92 32.12
C THR A 213 -11.43 -16.92 31.11
N GLU A 214 -11.90 -16.87 29.87
CA GLU A 214 -11.45 -17.72 28.78
C GLU A 214 -11.27 -16.86 27.53
N ALA A 215 -10.12 -17.02 26.86
CA ALA A 215 -9.88 -16.45 25.55
C ALA A 215 -9.42 -17.54 24.59
N THR A 216 -9.97 -17.53 23.38
CA THR A 216 -9.63 -18.46 22.29
C THR A 216 -9.30 -17.66 21.04
N ALA A 217 -8.46 -18.19 20.16
CA ALA A 217 -8.12 -17.56 18.89
C ALA A 217 -7.90 -18.63 17.81
N ASP A 218 -8.07 -18.25 16.55
CA ASP A 218 -7.73 -19.09 15.38
C ASP A 218 -6.23 -19.38 15.32
N PHE A 219 -5.43 -18.48 15.89
CA PHE A 219 -3.98 -18.55 15.90
C PHE A 219 -3.38 -17.95 17.16
N SER A 220 -2.26 -18.50 17.60
CA SER A 220 -1.51 -18.02 18.77
C SER A 220 -0.03 -18.33 18.61
N ASN A 221 0.80 -17.32 18.85
CA ASN A 221 2.24 -17.47 18.84
C ASN A 221 2.76 -18.20 20.09
N GLU A 222 3.87 -18.91 19.93
CA GLU A 222 4.74 -19.19 21.07
C GLU A 222 5.26 -17.87 21.65
N ARG A 223 5.57 -17.86 22.96
CA ARG A 223 6.12 -16.67 23.61
C ARG A 223 7.43 -16.28 22.94
N GLN A 224 7.48 -15.08 22.38
CA GLN A 224 8.66 -14.51 21.74
C GLN A 224 8.85 -13.06 22.14
N GLN A 225 10.11 -12.65 22.34
CA GLN A 225 10.43 -11.26 22.60
C GLN A 225 10.38 -10.45 21.29
N LEU A 226 9.85 -9.23 21.35
CA LEU A 226 9.81 -8.36 20.17
C LEU A 226 11.21 -8.07 19.60
N PRO A 227 11.34 -7.88 18.28
CA PRO A 227 12.60 -7.46 17.64
C PRO A 227 13.21 -6.17 18.22
N PRO A 228 14.54 -5.95 18.10
CA PRO A 228 15.24 -4.79 18.66
C PRO A 228 14.64 -3.43 18.30
N LYS A 229 14.08 -3.28 17.11
CA LYS A 229 13.44 -2.04 16.64
C LYS A 229 12.20 -1.61 17.46
N TYR A 230 11.62 -2.51 18.26
CA TYR A 230 10.52 -2.19 19.17
C TYR A 230 11.00 -1.97 20.61
N ALA A 231 12.30 -1.75 20.81
CA ALA A 231 12.81 -1.34 22.11
C ALA A 231 12.36 0.06 22.47
N ASP A 232 12.12 0.31 23.75
CA ASP A 232 12.00 1.66 24.27
C ASP A 232 13.38 2.35 24.38
N GLN A 233 13.40 3.60 24.86
CA GLN A 233 14.64 4.39 25.02
C GLN A 233 15.66 3.75 25.97
N LYS A 234 15.24 2.77 26.78
CA LYS A 234 16.09 2.03 27.72
C LYS A 234 16.49 0.64 27.20
N GLY A 235 16.11 0.29 25.97
CA GLY A 235 16.37 -1.02 25.38
C GLY A 235 15.37 -2.11 25.79
N VAL A 236 14.31 -1.78 26.52
CA VAL A 236 13.34 -2.76 27.03
C VAL A 236 12.31 -3.12 25.96
N ARG A 237 11.96 -4.40 25.86
CA ARG A 237 11.07 -4.97 24.84
C ARG A 237 10.03 -5.89 25.46
N GLY A 238 8.79 -5.76 25.03
CA GLY A 238 7.69 -6.65 25.41
C GLY A 238 7.76 -8.03 24.73
N PHE A 239 6.81 -8.88 25.09
CA PHE A 239 6.68 -10.24 24.59
C PHE A 239 5.34 -10.41 23.87
N THR A 240 5.37 -11.03 22.70
CA THR A 240 4.13 -11.51 22.06
C THR A 240 3.99 -13.00 22.28
N GLY A 241 2.77 -13.52 22.27
CA GLY A 241 2.52 -14.94 22.50
C GLY A 241 1.04 -15.32 22.39
N PRO A 242 0.55 -16.26 23.23
CA PRO A 242 -0.79 -16.81 23.11
C PRO A 242 -1.88 -15.80 23.43
N ILE A 243 -3.10 -16.07 22.97
CA ILE A 243 -4.27 -15.20 23.17
C ILE A 243 -4.57 -14.91 24.65
N ALA A 244 -4.19 -15.79 25.57
CA ALA A 244 -4.36 -15.58 27.01
C ALA A 244 -3.66 -14.29 27.50
N TYR A 245 -2.63 -13.81 26.81
CA TYR A 245 -1.96 -12.56 27.14
C TYR A 245 -2.88 -11.33 26.95
N ALA A 246 -3.89 -11.39 26.08
CA ALA A 246 -4.81 -10.30 25.89
C ALA A 246 -5.84 -10.12 27.03
N ILE A 247 -5.77 -10.93 28.10
CA ILE A 247 -6.62 -10.84 29.29
C ILE A 247 -5.84 -11.08 30.61
N ASP A 248 -4.51 -11.04 30.57
CA ASP A 248 -3.67 -11.31 31.76
C ASP A 248 -3.40 -10.07 32.63
N GLY A 249 -3.66 -8.87 32.08
CA GLY A 249 -3.43 -7.58 32.73
C GLY A 249 -1.96 -7.15 32.80
N ASP A 250 -1.05 -7.87 32.13
CA ASP A 250 0.39 -7.56 32.07
C ASP A 250 0.72 -6.76 30.80
N ASN A 251 1.13 -5.50 31.00
CA ASN A 251 1.48 -4.62 29.88
C ASN A 251 2.79 -5.00 29.16
N THR A 252 3.51 -6.02 29.64
CA THR A 252 4.74 -6.55 29.03
C THR A 252 4.49 -7.76 28.13
N THR A 253 3.26 -8.28 28.11
CA THR A 253 2.82 -9.39 27.25
C THR A 253 1.69 -8.93 26.33
N ALA A 254 1.54 -9.58 25.17
CA ALA A 254 0.44 -9.34 24.25
C ALA A 254 0.16 -10.57 23.38
N TRP A 255 -1.08 -10.72 22.94
CA TRP A 255 -1.41 -11.65 21.87
C TRP A 255 -0.74 -11.18 20.56
N GLY A 256 0.04 -12.07 19.94
CA GLY A 256 0.71 -11.81 18.66
C GLY A 256 0.18 -12.68 17.53
N ILE A 257 0.19 -12.13 16.32
CA ILE A 257 -0.38 -12.75 15.11
C ILE A 257 0.66 -13.18 14.07
N ASP A 258 1.93 -13.25 14.46
CA ASP A 258 3.04 -13.51 13.57
C ASP A 258 3.23 -15.01 13.27
N ALA A 259 2.62 -15.50 12.18
CA ALA A 259 2.79 -16.88 11.69
C ALA A 259 4.11 -17.14 10.94
N GLY A 260 5.02 -16.15 10.93
CA GLY A 260 6.35 -16.26 10.37
C GLY A 260 6.42 -16.03 8.85
N PRO A 261 7.63 -16.21 8.27
CA PRO A 261 7.92 -15.90 6.88
C PRO A 261 6.95 -16.56 5.89
N GLY A 262 6.48 -15.78 4.92
CA GLY A 262 5.54 -16.22 3.89
C GLY A 262 4.09 -16.42 4.36
N ARG A 263 3.81 -16.27 5.67
CA ARG A 263 2.48 -16.42 6.27
C ARG A 263 2.08 -15.26 7.19
N PHE A 264 2.83 -14.15 7.13
CA PHE A 264 2.42 -12.89 7.75
C PHE A 264 1.06 -12.43 7.21
N ASN A 265 0.46 -11.44 7.89
CA ASN A 265 -0.63 -10.66 7.33
C ASN A 265 -1.86 -11.49 6.96
N GLN A 266 -2.19 -12.49 7.76
CA GLN A 266 -3.46 -13.22 7.63
C GLN A 266 -4.54 -12.54 8.48
N PRO A 267 -5.81 -12.56 8.05
CA PRO A 267 -6.93 -12.30 8.94
C PRO A 267 -6.85 -13.24 10.15
N ARG A 268 -7.24 -12.73 11.32
CA ARG A 268 -7.23 -13.47 12.59
C ARG A 268 -8.49 -13.18 13.36
N GLU A 269 -8.83 -14.06 14.29
CA GLU A 269 -9.89 -13.76 15.24
C GLU A 269 -9.59 -14.28 16.63
N ALA A 270 -10.16 -13.58 17.61
CA ALA A 270 -10.12 -13.93 19.01
C ALA A 270 -11.51 -13.78 19.62
N VAL A 271 -11.85 -14.69 20.54
CA VAL A 271 -13.10 -14.68 21.29
C VAL A 271 -12.79 -14.69 22.77
N PHE A 272 -13.38 -13.74 23.48
CA PHE A 272 -13.25 -13.51 24.92
C PHE A 272 -14.59 -13.83 25.59
N ARG A 273 -14.62 -14.86 26.44
CA ARG A 273 -15.82 -15.27 27.19
C ARG A 273 -15.80 -14.66 28.58
N ALA A 274 -16.92 -14.03 28.94
CA ALA A 274 -17.10 -13.42 30.25
C ALA A 274 -17.30 -14.49 31.33
N GLU A 275 -16.91 -14.16 32.56
CA GLU A 275 -17.14 -15.01 33.73
C GLU A 275 -18.63 -15.29 33.96
N LYS A 276 -19.49 -14.31 33.66
CA LYS A 276 -20.95 -14.38 33.78
C LYS A 276 -21.61 -13.68 32.59
N PRO A 277 -22.81 -14.11 32.15
CA PRO A 277 -23.59 -13.35 31.19
C PRO A 277 -23.82 -11.90 31.67
N PHE A 278 -23.84 -10.96 30.74
CA PHE A 278 -23.95 -9.53 31.01
C PHE A 278 -24.88 -8.82 30.04
N GLY A 279 -25.27 -7.60 30.42
CA GLY A 279 -26.16 -6.73 29.67
C GLY A 279 -27.43 -6.40 30.46
N TYR A 280 -28.23 -5.51 29.89
CA TYR A 280 -29.44 -4.97 30.48
C TYR A 280 -30.60 -5.13 29.49
N PRO A 281 -31.77 -5.62 29.92
CA PRO A 281 -32.94 -5.77 29.04
C PRO A 281 -33.42 -4.46 28.41
N GLU A 282 -33.06 -3.34 29.03
CA GLU A 282 -33.49 -2.00 28.66
C GLU A 282 -32.50 -1.25 27.73
N GLY A 283 -31.48 -1.96 27.22
CA GLY A 283 -30.43 -1.42 26.37
C GLY A 283 -29.07 -1.44 27.08
N THR A 284 -28.07 -2.05 26.42
CA THR A 284 -26.71 -2.20 26.94
C THR A 284 -25.76 -1.31 26.16
N LYS A 285 -25.09 -0.39 26.85
CA LYS A 285 -23.96 0.36 26.30
C LYS A 285 -22.66 -0.35 26.67
N LEU A 286 -21.87 -0.72 25.67
CA LEU A 286 -20.55 -1.34 25.81
C LEU A 286 -19.48 -0.26 25.68
N GLN A 287 -18.57 -0.17 26.65
CA GLN A 287 -17.36 0.64 26.62
C GLN A 287 -16.17 -0.30 26.51
N ILE A 288 -15.54 -0.33 25.34
CA ILE A 288 -14.49 -1.28 24.97
C ILE A 288 -13.16 -0.54 24.87
N ALA A 289 -12.15 -1.00 25.57
CA ALA A 289 -10.79 -0.48 25.47
C ALA A 289 -9.84 -1.58 24.94
N LEU A 290 -9.18 -1.29 23.82
CA LEU A 290 -8.16 -2.14 23.19
C LEU A 290 -6.77 -1.60 23.52
N VAL A 291 -6.11 -2.23 24.49
CA VAL A 291 -4.80 -1.82 25.02
C VAL A 291 -3.70 -2.38 24.13
N GLN A 292 -2.78 -1.52 23.68
CA GLN A 292 -1.69 -1.84 22.74
C GLN A 292 -0.39 -1.20 23.21
N MET A 293 0.40 -1.92 24.02
CA MET A 293 1.61 -1.38 24.67
C MET A 293 2.93 -1.84 24.02
N HIS A 294 2.83 -2.47 22.85
CA HIS A 294 3.90 -3.25 22.23
C HIS A 294 4.61 -2.56 21.05
N GLY A 295 4.73 -1.24 21.07
CA GLY A 295 5.63 -0.50 20.17
C GLY A 295 6.90 0.01 20.84
N GLY A 296 7.82 0.51 20.01
CA GLY A 296 9.11 1.07 20.40
C GLY A 296 9.02 2.50 20.93
N TRP A 297 10.14 3.21 20.88
CA TRP A 297 10.20 4.59 21.35
C TRP A 297 9.86 5.63 20.28
N ASN A 298 10.02 5.29 18.99
CA ASN A 298 9.83 6.23 17.89
C ASN A 298 8.67 5.82 16.97
N SER A 299 7.54 6.50 17.07
CA SER A 299 6.40 6.31 16.16
C SER A 299 6.67 6.83 14.74
N ASP A 300 7.56 7.81 14.57
CA ASP A 300 7.89 8.35 13.24
C ASP A 300 8.63 7.31 12.37
N ASP A 301 9.31 6.35 13.01
CA ASP A 301 9.92 5.18 12.34
C ASP A 301 8.94 4.00 12.21
N ASN A 302 7.64 4.22 12.41
CA ASN A 302 6.60 3.19 12.40
C ASN A 302 6.89 2.01 13.36
N GLN A 303 7.53 2.28 14.51
CA GLN A 303 7.78 1.28 15.56
C GLN A 303 6.52 1.02 16.39
N THR A 304 5.42 0.66 15.73
CA THR A 304 4.11 0.42 16.33
C THR A 304 3.67 -1.02 16.09
N MET A 305 2.90 -1.58 17.03
CA MET A 305 2.19 -2.86 16.86
C MET A 305 0.67 -2.65 16.98
N ASN A 306 0.19 -1.46 16.61
CA ASN A 306 -1.23 -1.13 16.72
C ASN A 306 -2.09 -1.94 15.73
N LEU A 307 -3.34 -2.18 16.11
CA LEU A 307 -4.37 -2.77 15.28
C LEU A 307 -4.67 -1.80 14.11
N GLY A 308 -4.75 -2.36 12.90
CA GLY A 308 -4.95 -1.62 11.65
C GLY A 308 -6.41 -1.65 11.22
N ARG A 309 -6.97 -2.84 10.96
CA ARG A 309 -8.40 -2.99 10.67
C ARG A 309 -8.98 -4.13 11.50
N PHE A 310 -10.08 -3.84 12.17
CA PHE A 310 -10.71 -4.80 13.06
C PHE A 310 -12.22 -4.64 13.12
N ARG A 311 -12.91 -5.70 13.50
CA ARG A 311 -14.36 -5.71 13.75
C ARG A 311 -14.60 -6.32 15.12
N ILE A 312 -15.59 -5.81 15.84
CA ILE A 312 -16.00 -6.37 17.13
C ILE A 312 -17.45 -6.83 17.02
N SER A 313 -17.71 -8.04 17.51
CA SER A 313 -19.04 -8.63 17.59
C SER A 313 -19.33 -9.14 19.00
N CYS A 314 -20.60 -9.31 19.35
CA CYS A 314 -21.01 -9.96 20.59
C CYS A 314 -21.86 -11.21 20.33
N SER A 315 -21.93 -12.11 21.32
CA SER A 315 -22.77 -13.31 21.23
C SER A 315 -23.40 -13.66 22.58
N THR A 316 -24.62 -14.20 22.54
CA THR A 316 -25.32 -14.83 23.66
C THR A 316 -25.15 -16.36 23.68
N SER A 317 -24.42 -16.91 22.69
CA SER A 317 -24.24 -18.34 22.49
C SER A 317 -23.34 -18.96 23.56
N GLU A 318 -23.69 -20.15 24.07
CA GLU A 318 -22.90 -20.85 25.09
C GLU A 318 -21.56 -21.38 24.56
N ASN A 319 -21.57 -21.81 23.29
CA ASN A 319 -20.43 -22.36 22.56
C ASN A 319 -19.56 -21.28 21.89
N ALA A 320 -19.70 -20.01 22.26
CA ALA A 320 -18.94 -18.91 21.68
C ALA A 320 -17.42 -19.12 21.87
N LYS A 321 -16.72 -19.51 20.80
CA LYS A 321 -15.27 -19.70 20.71
C LYS A 321 -14.78 -19.22 19.36
N ALA A 322 -13.50 -18.89 19.27
CA ALA A 322 -12.87 -18.61 17.99
C ALA A 322 -12.93 -19.88 17.13
N ASP A 323 -13.33 -19.68 15.88
CA ASP A 323 -13.30 -20.67 14.83
C ASP A 323 -11.85 -21.03 14.53
N PRO A 324 -11.43 -22.29 14.77
CA PRO A 324 -10.05 -22.69 14.47
C PRO A 324 -9.78 -22.71 12.96
N VAL A 325 -10.82 -22.67 12.11
CA VAL A 325 -10.71 -22.74 10.65
C VAL A 325 -10.52 -21.33 10.09
N PRO A 326 -9.40 -21.04 9.41
CA PRO A 326 -9.13 -19.73 8.84
C PRO A 326 -10.22 -19.28 7.87
N ASP A 327 -10.48 -17.97 7.83
CA ASP A 327 -11.51 -17.34 6.98
C ASP A 327 -11.44 -17.79 5.51
N GLN A 328 -10.23 -17.89 4.96
CA GLN A 328 -10.05 -18.33 3.56
C GLN A 328 -10.57 -19.75 3.34
N VAL A 329 -10.33 -20.67 4.28
CA VAL A 329 -10.83 -22.04 4.21
C VAL A 329 -12.35 -22.03 4.37
N ARG A 330 -12.89 -21.24 5.31
CA ARG A 330 -14.35 -21.09 5.48
C ARG A 330 -15.06 -20.59 4.22
N GLN A 331 -14.51 -19.58 3.55
CA GLN A 331 -15.05 -19.08 2.28
C GLN A 331 -15.06 -20.15 1.19
N ILE A 332 -14.01 -20.97 1.09
CA ILE A 332 -13.97 -22.09 0.13
C ILE A 332 -15.01 -23.15 0.47
N LEU A 333 -15.21 -23.44 1.77
CA LEU A 333 -16.18 -24.45 2.21
C LEU A 333 -17.64 -24.08 1.90
N GLN A 334 -17.94 -22.78 1.71
CA GLN A 334 -19.26 -22.32 1.24
C GLN A 334 -19.53 -22.67 -0.23
N ILE A 335 -18.47 -22.92 -1.02
CA ILE A 335 -18.59 -23.37 -2.41
C ILE A 335 -18.90 -24.88 -2.40
N PRO A 336 -19.97 -25.35 -3.06
CA PRO A 336 -20.25 -26.77 -3.17
C PRO A 336 -19.05 -27.54 -3.71
N HIS A 337 -18.70 -28.68 -3.09
CA HIS A 337 -17.50 -29.45 -3.44
C HIS A 337 -17.30 -29.68 -4.96
N PRO A 338 -18.34 -30.03 -5.77
CA PRO A 338 -18.20 -30.22 -7.22
C PRO A 338 -17.85 -28.93 -8.01
N GLN A 339 -18.02 -27.75 -7.41
CA GLN A 339 -17.76 -26.45 -8.02
C GLN A 339 -16.41 -25.85 -7.58
N ARG A 340 -15.71 -26.47 -6.62
CA ARG A 340 -14.40 -26.02 -6.16
C ARG A 340 -13.34 -26.30 -7.21
N THR A 341 -12.45 -25.34 -7.44
CA THR A 341 -11.27 -25.54 -8.30
C THR A 341 -10.24 -26.46 -7.64
N PRO A 342 -9.30 -27.07 -8.40
CA PRO A 342 -8.23 -27.87 -7.82
C PRO A 342 -7.41 -27.10 -6.77
N GLN A 343 -7.13 -25.82 -7.00
CA GLN A 343 -6.40 -24.98 -6.06
C GLN A 343 -7.20 -24.75 -4.78
N GLN A 344 -8.52 -24.57 -4.88
CA GLN A 344 -9.40 -24.43 -3.71
C GLN A 344 -9.43 -25.72 -2.89
N GLN A 345 -9.48 -26.88 -3.54
CA GLN A 345 -9.41 -28.17 -2.86
C GLN A 345 -8.07 -28.39 -2.17
N ASP A 346 -6.95 -28.01 -2.81
CA ASP A 346 -5.63 -28.09 -2.21
C ASP A 346 -5.51 -27.19 -0.96
N VAL A 347 -6.06 -25.97 -0.98
CA VAL A 347 -6.08 -25.09 0.22
C VAL A 347 -6.82 -25.73 1.39
N VAL A 348 -7.98 -26.34 1.13
CA VAL A 348 -8.76 -27.05 2.16
C VAL A 348 -7.98 -28.25 2.69
N PHE A 349 -7.37 -29.04 1.79
CA PHE A 349 -6.53 -30.18 2.16
C PHE A 349 -5.33 -29.75 3.01
N SER A 350 -4.59 -28.71 2.61
CA SER A 350 -3.42 -28.22 3.33
C SER A 350 -3.74 -27.80 4.76
N TYR A 351 -4.94 -27.23 5.00
CA TYR A 351 -5.41 -26.92 6.34
C TYR A 351 -5.86 -28.18 7.09
N TRP A 352 -6.74 -29.00 6.51
CA TRP A 352 -7.25 -30.22 7.13
C TRP A 352 -6.11 -31.15 7.57
N ARG A 353 -5.05 -31.25 6.75
CA ARG A 353 -3.82 -31.99 7.06
C ARG A 353 -3.18 -31.59 8.40
N THR A 354 -3.31 -30.34 8.81
CA THR A 354 -2.79 -29.87 10.12
C THR A 354 -3.62 -30.37 11.30
N THR A 355 -4.88 -30.74 11.05
CA THR A 355 -5.81 -31.27 12.07
C THR A 355 -5.69 -32.78 12.26
N VAL A 356 -4.97 -33.49 11.37
CA VAL A 356 -4.78 -34.95 11.39
C VAL A 356 -3.58 -35.31 12.30
N PRO A 357 -3.79 -35.89 13.49
CA PRO A 357 -2.70 -36.15 14.44
C PRO A 357 -1.61 -37.08 13.91
N GLU A 358 -1.96 -38.03 13.04
CA GLU A 358 -1.05 -39.00 12.44
C GLU A 358 0.02 -38.35 11.54
N TRP A 359 -0.25 -37.14 11.04
CA TRP A 359 0.65 -36.42 10.14
C TRP A 359 1.49 -35.36 10.86
N LYS A 360 1.62 -35.45 12.19
CA LYS A 360 2.40 -34.48 12.98
C LYS A 360 3.86 -34.36 12.52
N ALA A 361 4.50 -35.45 12.11
CA ALA A 361 5.89 -35.44 11.64
C ALA A 361 6.03 -34.65 10.33
N GLU A 362 5.18 -34.94 9.34
CA GLU A 362 5.15 -34.22 8.07
C GLU A 362 4.72 -32.76 8.23
N ASN A 363 3.81 -32.47 9.17
CA ASN A 363 3.48 -31.10 9.57
C ASN A 363 4.72 -30.34 10.07
N ASN A 364 5.51 -30.94 10.96
CA ASN A 364 6.74 -30.31 11.47
C ASN A 364 7.78 -30.08 10.36
N GLU A 365 7.88 -30.99 9.39
CA GLU A 365 8.75 -30.82 8.23
C GLU A 365 8.30 -29.63 7.36
N ILE A 366 6.99 -29.53 7.07
CA ILE A 366 6.41 -28.40 6.34
C ILE A 366 6.63 -27.08 7.11
N GLU A 367 6.50 -27.06 8.43
CA GLU A 367 6.82 -25.89 9.26
C GLU A 367 8.30 -25.50 9.17
N ALA A 368 9.22 -26.48 9.12
CA ALA A 368 10.64 -26.22 8.92
C ALA A 368 10.96 -25.64 7.53
N ILE A 369 10.22 -26.07 6.50
CA ILE A 369 10.31 -25.51 5.14
C ILE A 369 9.81 -24.05 5.13
N TRP A 370 8.68 -23.76 5.79
CA TRP A 370 8.16 -22.39 5.90
C TRP A 370 9.14 -21.44 6.58
N LYS A 371 9.89 -21.89 7.59
CA LYS A 371 10.94 -21.09 8.24
C LYS A 371 12.06 -20.65 7.29
N GLN A 372 12.24 -21.33 6.16
CA GLN A 372 13.24 -20.98 5.14
C GLN A 372 12.70 -20.01 4.08
N HIS A 373 11.39 -19.73 4.09
CA HIS A 373 10.75 -18.82 3.15
C HIS A 373 11.39 -17.42 3.27
N PRO A 374 11.83 -16.79 2.17
CA PRO A 374 12.40 -15.45 2.24
C PRO A 374 11.35 -14.46 2.76
N GLN A 375 11.77 -13.46 3.52
CA GLN A 375 10.84 -12.45 4.04
C GLN A 375 10.40 -11.47 2.95
N GLY A 376 11.22 -11.26 1.92
CA GLY A 376 11.01 -10.20 0.94
C GLY A 376 11.13 -8.81 1.56
N THR A 377 11.03 -7.79 0.72
CA THR A 377 11.13 -6.39 1.13
C THR A 377 9.80 -5.69 0.88
N THR A 378 9.33 -4.89 1.83
CA THR A 378 8.11 -4.08 1.66
C THR A 378 8.34 -3.00 0.58
N GLN A 379 7.41 -2.88 -0.36
CA GLN A 379 7.46 -1.98 -1.51
C GLN A 379 6.10 -1.28 -1.68
N LEU A 380 6.14 0.01 -2.02
CA LEU A 380 4.96 0.75 -2.42
C LEU A 380 4.60 0.41 -3.86
N VAL A 381 3.36 -0.03 -4.07
CA VAL A 381 2.84 -0.42 -5.38
C VAL A 381 1.48 0.20 -5.64
N TYR A 382 1.19 0.38 -6.92
CA TYR A 382 -0.13 0.78 -7.38
C TYR A 382 -0.93 -0.48 -7.75
N GLN A 383 -1.70 -1.00 -6.81
CA GLN A 383 -2.42 -2.26 -6.92
C GLN A 383 -3.87 -2.04 -7.37
N GLU A 384 -4.33 -2.76 -8.38
CA GLU A 384 -5.72 -2.70 -8.83
C GLU A 384 -6.71 -3.09 -7.72
N ARG A 385 -7.84 -2.41 -7.66
CA ARG A 385 -8.90 -2.71 -6.69
C ARG A 385 -9.74 -3.89 -7.16
N PRO A 386 -10.14 -4.82 -6.27
CA PRO A 386 -11.14 -5.84 -6.60
C PRO A 386 -12.48 -5.21 -7.02
N GLU A 387 -12.88 -4.14 -6.30
CA GLU A 387 -14.07 -3.35 -6.62
C GLU A 387 -13.65 -1.98 -7.20
N PRO A 388 -13.98 -1.70 -8.47
CA PRO A 388 -13.69 -0.42 -9.11
C PRO A 388 -14.34 0.76 -8.37
N ARG A 389 -13.66 1.90 -8.35
CA ARG A 389 -14.26 3.16 -7.90
C ARG A 389 -15.13 3.74 -9.01
N SER A 390 -16.29 4.25 -8.64
CA SER A 390 -17.06 5.11 -9.53
C SER A 390 -16.35 6.46 -9.69
N THR A 391 -16.17 6.91 -10.92
CA THR A 391 -15.67 8.25 -11.24
C THR A 391 -16.85 9.13 -11.60
N HIS A 392 -16.92 10.32 -11.02
CA HIS A 392 -17.94 11.32 -11.33
C HIS A 392 -17.29 12.55 -11.93
N LEU A 393 -18.00 13.20 -12.86
CA LEU A 393 -17.70 14.58 -13.19
C LEU A 393 -17.98 15.45 -11.96
N LEU A 394 -17.11 16.40 -11.66
CA LEU A 394 -17.25 17.27 -10.48
C LEU A 394 -17.74 18.66 -10.87
N ASP A 395 -18.59 19.25 -10.04
CA ASP A 395 -18.99 20.64 -10.22
C ASP A 395 -17.84 21.58 -9.86
N ARG A 396 -17.23 22.21 -10.89
CA ARG A 396 -16.08 23.10 -10.72
C ARG A 396 -14.92 22.46 -9.95
N GLY A 397 -14.72 21.15 -10.11
CA GLY A 397 -13.64 20.41 -9.47
C GLY A 397 -13.85 20.07 -7.99
N ASP A 398 -14.99 20.42 -7.39
CA ASP A 398 -15.31 20.15 -5.99
C ASP A 398 -15.68 18.68 -5.78
N PHE A 399 -14.85 17.93 -5.04
CA PHE A 399 -15.04 16.48 -4.82
C PHE A 399 -16.28 16.13 -4.00
N LEU A 400 -16.84 17.10 -3.27
CA LEU A 400 -18.10 16.94 -2.54
C LEU A 400 -19.32 17.09 -3.47
N LYS A 401 -19.15 17.73 -4.64
CA LYS A 401 -20.23 18.00 -5.60
C LYS A 401 -20.08 17.14 -6.85
N LYS A 402 -20.51 15.89 -6.71
CA LYS A 402 -20.53 14.89 -7.79
C LYS A 402 -21.73 15.14 -8.72
N LYS A 403 -21.50 15.06 -10.03
CA LYS A 403 -22.52 15.03 -11.07
C LYS A 403 -22.65 13.60 -11.63
N GLN A 404 -22.81 13.45 -12.94
CA GLN A 404 -22.96 12.14 -13.59
C GLN A 404 -21.70 11.27 -13.44
N VAL A 405 -21.91 9.96 -13.45
CA VAL A 405 -20.83 8.96 -13.53
C VAL A 405 -20.20 9.02 -14.91
N VAL A 406 -18.87 8.96 -14.98
CA VAL A 406 -18.08 8.97 -16.21
C VAL A 406 -17.31 7.65 -16.32
N GLN A 407 -17.33 7.05 -17.51
CA GLN A 407 -16.61 5.80 -17.80
C GLN A 407 -15.15 6.07 -18.18
N PRO A 408 -14.22 5.12 -18.00
CA PRO A 408 -12.87 5.23 -18.53
C PRO A 408 -12.85 5.50 -20.04
N GLY A 409 -12.02 6.45 -20.49
CA GLY A 409 -11.94 6.85 -21.89
C GLY A 409 -10.75 7.76 -22.20
N VAL A 410 -10.68 8.24 -23.44
CA VAL A 410 -9.63 9.17 -23.93
C VAL A 410 -10.28 10.27 -24.79
N PRO A 411 -9.64 11.44 -24.95
CA PRO A 411 -10.22 12.53 -25.73
C PRO A 411 -10.35 12.20 -27.22
N ASP A 412 -11.48 12.55 -27.82
CA ASP A 412 -11.82 12.23 -29.21
C ASP A 412 -10.89 12.88 -30.26
N PHE A 413 -10.24 14.00 -29.90
CA PHE A 413 -9.30 14.68 -30.80
C PHE A 413 -7.92 14.01 -30.88
N LEU A 414 -7.66 13.00 -30.03
CA LEU A 414 -6.46 12.16 -30.05
C LEU A 414 -6.76 10.83 -30.75
N ASN A 415 -5.80 9.89 -30.72
CA ASN A 415 -6.01 8.55 -31.28
C ASN A 415 -7.05 7.76 -30.45
N THR A 416 -7.81 6.89 -31.10
CA THR A 416 -8.83 6.06 -30.44
C THR A 416 -8.22 4.93 -29.60
N LEU A 417 -8.95 4.48 -28.58
CA LEU A 417 -8.60 3.26 -27.83
C LEU A 417 -8.73 1.99 -28.70
N PRO A 418 -7.99 0.91 -28.38
CA PRO A 418 -8.18 -0.39 -29.01
C PRO A 418 -9.61 -0.92 -28.81
N GLN A 419 -10.21 -1.43 -29.89
CA GLN A 419 -11.54 -2.05 -29.81
C GLN A 419 -11.50 -3.39 -29.05
N ASN A 420 -12.62 -3.80 -28.48
CA ASN A 420 -12.82 -5.09 -27.79
C ASN A 420 -11.81 -5.37 -26.65
N THR A 421 -11.24 -4.33 -26.06
CA THR A 421 -10.31 -4.44 -24.94
C THR A 421 -10.88 -3.72 -23.72
N PRO A 422 -10.88 -4.34 -22.52
CA PRO A 422 -11.27 -3.64 -21.30
C PRO A 422 -10.45 -2.36 -21.10
N ILE A 423 -11.12 -1.25 -20.81
CA ILE A 423 -10.45 0.04 -20.58
C ILE A 423 -10.03 0.09 -19.11
N ASN A 424 -8.82 -0.40 -18.86
CA ASN A 424 -8.16 -0.35 -17.56
C ASN A 424 -6.86 0.45 -17.64
N ARG A 425 -6.17 0.57 -16.51
CA ARG A 425 -4.91 1.31 -16.42
C ARG A 425 -3.84 0.83 -17.41
N LEU A 426 -3.75 -0.48 -17.65
CA LEU A 426 -2.77 -1.04 -18.58
C LEU A 426 -3.12 -0.69 -20.04
N THR A 427 -4.39 -0.79 -20.42
CA THR A 427 -4.86 -0.36 -21.74
C THR A 427 -4.58 1.12 -21.96
N PHE A 428 -4.86 1.96 -20.97
CA PHE A 428 -4.55 3.40 -21.02
C PHE A 428 -3.05 3.67 -21.12
N ALA A 429 -2.22 2.97 -20.35
CA ALA A 429 -0.76 3.11 -20.42
C ALA A 429 -0.21 2.75 -21.82
N ARG A 430 -0.72 1.67 -22.44
CA ARG A 430 -0.37 1.28 -23.81
C ARG A 430 -0.83 2.31 -24.83
N TRP A 431 -2.00 2.92 -24.63
CA TRP A 431 -2.52 3.99 -25.48
C TRP A 431 -1.64 5.25 -25.46
N LEU A 432 -1.15 5.65 -24.27
CA LEU A 432 -0.26 6.82 -24.13
C LEU A 432 0.99 6.72 -25.00
N VAL A 433 1.59 5.53 -25.08
CA VAL A 433 2.83 5.26 -25.84
C VAL A 433 2.59 4.55 -27.16
N ASP A 434 1.33 4.51 -27.63
CA ASP A 434 1.00 3.91 -28.93
C ASP A 434 1.69 4.68 -30.06
N ARG A 435 2.04 3.99 -31.14
CA ARG A 435 2.65 4.62 -32.32
C ARG A 435 1.79 5.73 -32.92
N LYS A 436 0.46 5.66 -32.73
CA LYS A 436 -0.51 6.67 -33.15
C LYS A 436 -0.64 7.83 -32.17
N SER A 437 -0.04 7.74 -30.97
CA SER A 437 -0.02 8.83 -30.00
C SER A 437 0.72 10.03 -30.60
N PRO A 438 0.04 11.17 -30.78
CA PRO A 438 0.65 12.30 -31.45
C PRO A 438 1.65 13.03 -30.55
N THR A 439 1.51 13.01 -29.23
CA THR A 439 2.26 13.98 -28.42
C THR A 439 3.33 13.37 -27.52
N THR A 440 3.20 12.12 -27.11
CA THR A 440 4.10 11.55 -26.08
C THR A 440 5.55 11.47 -26.50
N ALA A 441 5.83 10.96 -27.71
CA ALA A 441 7.20 10.94 -28.22
C ALA A 441 7.77 12.36 -28.42
N ARG A 442 6.93 13.32 -28.86
CA ARG A 442 7.34 14.73 -29.03
C ARG A 442 7.70 15.38 -27.69
N ALA A 443 6.89 15.15 -26.66
CA ALA A 443 7.11 15.68 -25.32
C ALA A 443 8.44 15.18 -24.74
N ILE A 444 8.69 13.86 -24.81
CA ILE A 444 9.93 13.26 -24.30
C ILE A 444 11.15 13.76 -25.09
N VAL A 445 11.11 13.71 -26.43
CA VAL A 445 12.20 14.20 -27.29
C VAL A 445 12.51 15.66 -27.00
N ASN A 446 11.49 16.50 -26.89
CA ASN A 446 11.67 17.93 -26.62
C ASN A 446 12.30 18.18 -25.25
N ARG A 447 11.91 17.41 -24.23
CA ARG A 447 12.45 17.52 -22.87
C ARG A 447 13.90 17.02 -22.79
N VAL A 448 14.24 15.92 -23.45
CA VAL A 448 15.64 15.44 -23.54
C VAL A 448 16.50 16.44 -24.33
N TRP A 449 15.97 16.99 -25.43
CA TRP A 449 16.65 18.06 -26.17
C TRP A 449 16.90 19.28 -25.27
N GLN A 450 15.88 19.72 -24.53
CA GLN A 450 16.01 20.83 -23.58
C GLN A 450 17.10 20.58 -22.55
N ALA A 451 17.22 19.37 -22.00
CA ALA A 451 18.24 19.04 -21.00
C ALA A 451 19.67 19.26 -21.52
N TYR A 452 19.93 18.97 -22.80
CA TYR A 452 21.25 19.20 -23.40
C TYR A 452 21.47 20.64 -23.87
N PHE A 453 20.44 21.29 -24.42
CA PHE A 453 20.60 22.59 -25.06
C PHE A 453 20.14 23.77 -24.18
N GLY A 454 19.63 23.51 -22.97
CA GLY A 454 19.01 24.48 -22.05
C GLY A 454 17.62 24.96 -22.50
N LYS A 455 17.24 24.70 -23.75
CA LYS A 455 15.96 25.09 -24.35
C LYS A 455 15.48 24.02 -25.32
N GLY A 456 14.20 23.65 -25.25
CA GLY A 456 13.59 22.71 -26.18
C GLY A 456 13.41 23.29 -27.58
N ILE A 457 13.13 22.43 -28.55
CA ILE A 457 12.66 22.81 -29.90
C ILE A 457 11.34 23.58 -29.78
N VAL A 458 10.48 23.13 -28.85
CA VAL A 458 9.38 23.90 -28.26
C VAL A 458 9.85 24.40 -26.90
N SER A 459 9.74 25.70 -26.64
CA SER A 459 10.27 26.26 -25.39
C SER A 459 9.39 26.01 -24.16
N THR A 460 8.12 25.65 -24.37
CA THR A 460 7.14 25.25 -23.35
C THR A 460 7.08 23.72 -23.33
N SER A 461 8.01 23.07 -22.62
CA SER A 461 8.15 21.61 -22.71
C SER A 461 6.99 20.82 -22.11
N GLU A 462 6.19 21.47 -21.29
CA GLU A 462 4.96 20.98 -20.67
C GLU A 462 3.69 21.31 -21.47
N ASP A 463 3.79 22.10 -22.54
CA ASP A 463 2.64 22.54 -23.35
C ASP A 463 2.99 22.62 -24.84
N LEU A 464 2.53 21.61 -25.58
CA LEU A 464 2.56 21.50 -27.04
C LEU A 464 1.22 21.92 -27.67
N GLY A 465 0.26 22.37 -26.86
CA GLY A 465 -1.06 22.81 -27.27
C GLY A 465 -1.06 24.20 -27.90
N SER A 466 -2.26 24.75 -28.09
CA SER A 466 -2.49 26.01 -28.80
C SER A 466 -1.94 27.25 -28.07
N GLN A 467 -1.72 27.16 -26.75
CA GLN A 467 -1.10 28.22 -25.95
C GLN A 467 0.41 28.03 -25.78
N GLY A 468 0.96 26.89 -26.19
CA GLY A 468 2.39 26.61 -26.19
C GLY A 468 3.15 27.38 -27.26
N ALA A 469 4.48 27.40 -27.13
CA ALA A 469 5.35 27.99 -28.15
C ALA A 469 5.35 27.12 -29.42
N ALA A 470 5.34 27.77 -30.60
CA ALA A 470 5.53 27.05 -31.85
C ALA A 470 6.95 26.42 -31.91
N PRO A 471 7.10 25.19 -32.43
CA PRO A 471 8.41 24.56 -32.57
C PRO A 471 9.30 25.34 -33.52
N THR A 472 10.54 25.66 -33.11
CA THR A 472 11.51 26.33 -33.99
C THR A 472 11.87 25.47 -35.20
N HIS A 473 11.89 24.14 -35.02
CA HIS A 473 12.23 23.15 -36.05
C HIS A 473 11.22 22.00 -36.06
N ARG A 474 9.98 22.26 -36.49
CA ARG A 474 8.89 21.25 -36.49
C ARG A 474 9.28 19.92 -37.13
N LYS A 475 9.87 19.96 -38.33
CA LYS A 475 10.26 18.73 -39.07
C LYS A 475 11.29 17.89 -38.31
N LEU A 476 12.21 18.54 -37.58
CA LEU A 476 13.21 17.86 -36.75
C LEU A 476 12.54 17.17 -35.56
N LEU A 477 11.66 17.88 -34.85
CA LEU A 477 10.91 17.31 -33.72
C LEU A 477 10.07 16.10 -34.17
N ASP A 478 9.35 16.24 -35.29
CA ASP A 478 8.52 15.17 -35.85
C ASP A 478 9.38 13.96 -36.24
N TRP A 479 10.50 14.18 -36.92
CA TRP A 479 11.42 13.10 -37.31
C TRP A 479 12.02 12.39 -36.09
N MET A 480 12.51 13.15 -35.10
CA MET A 480 13.09 12.57 -33.88
C MET A 480 12.05 11.80 -33.07
N ALA A 481 10.80 12.28 -33.00
CA ALA A 481 9.72 11.57 -32.31
C ALA A 481 9.42 10.22 -32.98
N VAL A 482 9.30 10.19 -34.31
CA VAL A 482 9.10 8.93 -35.06
C VAL A 482 10.29 8.00 -34.91
N TRP A 483 11.50 8.53 -35.08
CA TRP A 483 12.74 7.77 -34.91
C TRP A 483 12.85 7.15 -33.51
N PHE A 484 12.50 7.91 -32.46
CA PHE A 484 12.55 7.44 -31.09
C PHE A 484 11.60 6.25 -30.85
N MET A 485 10.38 6.34 -31.38
CA MET A 485 9.43 5.21 -31.35
C MET A 485 9.96 4.00 -32.14
N ASP A 486 10.52 4.21 -33.34
CA ASP A 486 11.07 3.14 -34.19
C ASP A 486 12.29 2.44 -33.57
N GLN A 487 13.04 3.15 -32.72
CA GLN A 487 14.16 2.60 -31.96
C GLN A 487 13.74 1.90 -30.66
N GLY A 488 12.43 1.74 -30.43
CA GLY A 488 11.88 1.03 -29.28
C GLY A 488 11.83 1.87 -28.01
N TRP A 489 11.69 3.19 -28.12
CA TRP A 489 11.67 4.13 -26.99
C TRP A 489 12.95 4.10 -26.13
N ASP A 490 14.07 3.68 -26.72
CA ASP A 490 15.37 3.59 -26.05
C ASP A 490 15.97 4.99 -25.83
N LEU A 491 15.91 5.45 -24.58
CA LEU A 491 16.47 6.75 -24.18
C LEU A 491 17.97 6.81 -24.44
N LYS A 492 18.73 5.72 -24.23
CA LYS A 492 20.18 5.71 -24.43
C LYS A 492 20.52 5.99 -25.90
N LYS A 493 19.78 5.38 -26.84
CA LYS A 493 19.92 5.70 -28.26
C LYS A 493 19.59 7.15 -28.57
N LEU A 494 18.51 7.70 -28.00
CA LEU A 494 18.14 9.12 -28.18
C LEU A 494 19.24 10.06 -27.66
N HIS A 495 19.80 9.78 -26.49
CA HIS A 495 20.95 10.49 -25.95
C HIS A 495 22.14 10.41 -26.92
N THR A 496 22.50 9.21 -27.40
CA THR A 496 23.58 9.01 -28.38
C THR A 496 23.35 9.81 -29.65
N LEU A 497 22.13 9.80 -30.21
CA LEU A 497 21.78 10.56 -31.41
C LEU A 497 22.02 12.07 -31.21
N ILE A 498 21.63 12.61 -30.05
CA ILE A 498 21.82 14.03 -29.74
C ILE A 498 23.30 14.36 -29.56
N VAL A 499 24.03 13.64 -28.70
CA VAL A 499 25.42 13.98 -28.34
C VAL A 499 26.41 13.73 -29.49
N THR A 500 26.06 12.88 -30.45
CA THR A 500 26.85 12.66 -31.68
C THR A 500 26.45 13.57 -32.84
N SER A 501 25.41 14.40 -32.66
CA SER A 501 24.97 15.35 -33.69
C SER A 501 25.97 16.49 -33.88
N ARG A 502 26.06 17.01 -35.10
CA ARG A 502 26.81 18.25 -35.38
C ARG A 502 26.31 19.40 -34.52
N THR A 503 25.01 19.48 -34.27
CA THR A 503 24.38 20.55 -33.47
C THR A 503 24.93 20.59 -32.06
N TYR A 504 25.06 19.42 -31.40
CA TYR A 504 25.62 19.31 -30.05
C TYR A 504 27.13 19.64 -30.02
N GLN A 505 27.87 19.19 -31.04
CA GLN A 505 29.33 19.36 -31.13
C GLN A 505 29.79 20.75 -31.56
N GLN A 506 28.89 21.71 -31.78
CA GLN A 506 29.26 23.09 -32.11
C GLN A 506 30.02 23.77 -30.96
N SER A 507 30.94 24.66 -31.31
CA SER A 507 31.61 25.53 -30.32
C SER A 507 30.59 26.42 -29.60
N SER A 508 30.77 26.61 -28.30
CA SER A 508 29.97 27.54 -27.48
C SER A 508 30.46 29.00 -27.59
N GLN A 509 31.53 29.26 -28.33
CA GLN A 509 31.98 30.62 -28.65
C GLN A 509 30.96 31.32 -29.55
N VAL A 510 30.67 32.59 -29.23
CA VAL A 510 29.68 33.39 -29.97
C VAL A 510 30.34 34.66 -30.51
N SER A 511 30.21 34.91 -31.81
CA SER A 511 30.63 36.19 -32.41
C SER A 511 29.61 37.29 -32.10
N PRO A 512 30.01 38.57 -32.08
CA PRO A 512 29.07 39.68 -31.90
C PRO A 512 27.89 39.65 -32.88
N GLU A 513 28.14 39.23 -34.11
CA GLU A 513 27.14 39.14 -35.17
C GLU A 513 26.11 38.02 -34.93
N LEU A 514 26.56 36.84 -34.49
CA LEU A 514 25.67 35.73 -34.12
C LEU A 514 24.86 36.06 -32.87
N TYR A 515 25.48 36.76 -31.91
CA TYR A 515 24.79 37.20 -30.70
C TYR A 515 23.69 38.22 -31.01
N ALA A 516 23.94 39.17 -31.91
CA ALA A 516 22.94 40.16 -32.33
C ALA A 516 21.73 39.51 -33.03
N LYS A 517 21.95 38.45 -33.83
CA LYS A 517 20.88 37.75 -34.56
C LYS A 517 20.06 36.78 -33.70
N ASP A 518 20.72 36.07 -32.77
CA ASP A 518 20.07 35.09 -31.90
C ASP A 518 20.74 35.06 -30.51
N PRO A 519 20.44 36.06 -29.65
CA PRO A 519 21.09 36.19 -28.35
C PRO A 519 20.80 35.00 -27.43
N TYR A 520 19.65 34.34 -27.62
CA TYR A 520 19.19 33.23 -26.79
C TYR A 520 19.45 31.84 -27.41
N ASN A 521 20.19 31.75 -28.51
CA ASN A 521 20.49 30.51 -29.22
C ASN A 521 19.24 29.67 -29.57
N ARG A 522 18.13 30.33 -29.91
CA ARG A 522 16.84 29.70 -30.27
C ARG A 522 16.95 28.78 -31.47
N PHE A 523 17.87 29.08 -32.38
CA PHE A 523 18.08 28.32 -33.60
C PHE A 523 19.25 27.33 -33.52
N PHE A 524 19.83 27.16 -32.32
CA PHE A 524 20.94 26.23 -32.08
C PHE A 524 22.13 26.44 -33.03
N ALA A 525 22.45 27.71 -33.34
CA ALA A 525 23.55 28.09 -34.23
C ALA A 525 24.95 27.99 -33.59
N ARG A 526 25.00 27.65 -32.30
CA ARG A 526 26.21 27.46 -31.50
C ARG A 526 25.96 26.45 -30.39
N GLY A 527 27.04 25.94 -29.81
CA GLY A 527 27.00 25.06 -28.64
C GLY A 527 26.33 25.76 -27.44
N PRO A 528 25.57 25.01 -26.62
CA PRO A 528 24.88 25.58 -25.47
C PRO A 528 25.88 26.06 -24.40
N ARG A 529 25.46 27.07 -23.62
CA ARG A 529 26.13 27.53 -22.40
C ARG A 529 25.11 27.52 -21.29
N TYR A 530 25.35 26.75 -20.25
CA TYR A 530 24.46 26.70 -19.08
C TYR A 530 25.27 26.54 -17.80
N ARG A 531 24.67 26.98 -16.70
CA ARG A 531 25.15 26.64 -15.36
C ARG A 531 24.72 25.20 -15.09
N VAL A 532 25.64 24.41 -14.58
CA VAL A 532 25.38 23.04 -14.15
C VAL A 532 24.95 23.05 -12.68
N ASP A 533 24.13 22.07 -12.29
CA ASP A 533 23.67 21.92 -10.91
C ASP A 533 24.83 21.53 -9.98
N ALA A 534 24.65 21.72 -8.67
CA ALA A 534 25.71 21.53 -7.67
C ALA A 534 26.28 20.10 -7.69
N GLU A 535 25.43 19.12 -7.96
CA GLU A 535 25.76 17.70 -8.10
C GLU A 535 26.72 17.48 -9.28
N ILE A 536 26.44 18.10 -10.43
CA ILE A 536 27.33 18.01 -11.61
C ILE A 536 28.64 18.75 -11.35
N VAL A 537 28.63 19.89 -10.64
CA VAL A 537 29.88 20.58 -10.23
C VAL A 537 30.74 19.64 -9.38
N ARG A 538 30.14 18.93 -8.42
CA ARG A 538 30.83 17.94 -7.59
C ARG A 538 31.39 16.80 -8.45
N ASP A 539 30.59 16.23 -9.34
CA ASP A 539 31.03 15.12 -10.19
C ASP A 539 32.17 15.54 -11.12
N ILE A 540 32.13 16.77 -11.66
CA ILE A 540 33.25 17.34 -12.44
C ILE A 540 34.51 17.44 -11.57
N ALA A 541 34.39 17.92 -10.33
CA ALA A 541 35.52 18.02 -9.42
C ALA A 541 36.11 16.65 -9.08
N LEU A 542 35.26 15.66 -8.76
CA LEU A 542 35.65 14.27 -8.48
C LEU A 542 36.28 13.61 -9.70
N GLN A 543 35.72 13.82 -10.89
CA GLN A 543 36.27 13.27 -12.13
C GLN A 543 37.63 13.89 -12.46
N ALA A 544 37.78 15.20 -12.27
CA ALA A 544 39.03 15.92 -12.50
C ALA A 544 40.13 15.56 -11.49
N SER A 545 39.75 15.23 -10.25
CA SER A 545 40.68 14.76 -9.22
C SER A 545 40.95 13.24 -9.26
N GLY A 546 40.23 12.50 -10.10
CA GLY A 546 40.34 11.03 -10.18
C GLY A 546 39.67 10.27 -9.03
N LEU A 547 38.79 10.94 -8.27
CA LEU A 547 38.07 10.40 -7.11
C LEU A 547 36.63 9.97 -7.42
N LEU A 548 36.16 10.13 -8.66
CA LEU A 548 34.82 9.70 -9.03
C LEU A 548 34.73 8.17 -9.00
N ASN A 549 33.86 7.62 -8.17
CA ASN A 549 33.49 6.21 -8.23
C ASN A 549 32.48 5.98 -9.39
N PRO A 550 32.84 5.24 -10.46
CA PRO A 550 31.96 5.01 -11.60
C PRO A 550 30.97 3.84 -11.39
N GLN A 551 31.02 3.17 -10.23
CA GLN A 551 30.13 2.06 -9.93
C GLN A 551 28.67 2.54 -9.87
N VAL A 552 27.81 1.90 -10.66
CA VAL A 552 26.38 2.19 -10.69
C VAL A 552 25.67 1.41 -9.59
N GLY A 553 24.89 2.10 -8.76
CA GLY A 553 24.21 1.52 -7.60
C GLY A 553 25.05 1.57 -6.32
N GLY A 554 24.60 0.87 -5.28
CA GLY A 554 25.24 0.89 -3.95
C GLY A 554 24.47 1.73 -2.93
N PRO A 555 24.95 1.76 -1.66
CA PRO A 555 24.36 2.59 -0.62
C PRO A 555 24.48 4.08 -0.96
N SER A 556 23.56 4.90 -0.43
CA SER A 556 23.66 6.36 -0.56
C SER A 556 24.98 6.86 0.01
N VAL A 557 25.63 7.80 -0.69
CA VAL A 557 26.85 8.45 -0.21
C VAL A 557 26.47 9.61 0.71
N TYR A 558 27.01 9.59 1.93
CA TYR A 558 26.85 10.64 2.92
C TYR A 558 28.14 11.46 2.94
N PRO A 559 28.26 12.55 2.16
CA PRO A 559 29.47 13.36 2.14
C PRO A 559 29.75 13.99 3.51
N PRO A 560 31.01 14.36 3.80
CA PRO A 560 31.34 15.09 5.02
C PRO A 560 30.43 16.31 5.20
N ALA A 561 29.82 16.42 6.38
CA ALA A 561 28.85 17.46 6.66
C ALA A 561 29.01 17.97 8.11
N PRO A 562 28.98 19.30 8.34
CA PRO A 562 29.11 19.83 9.68
C PRO A 562 28.07 19.26 10.65
N ALA A 563 28.53 18.74 11.80
CA ALA A 563 27.67 18.07 12.78
C ALA A 563 26.45 18.89 13.23
N PHE A 564 26.59 20.22 13.32
CA PHE A 564 25.51 21.11 13.76
C PHE A 564 24.26 21.06 12.87
N LEU A 565 24.38 20.64 11.60
CA LEU A 565 23.23 20.47 10.69
C LEU A 565 22.27 19.37 11.14
N PHE A 566 22.76 18.44 11.96
CA PHE A 566 22.01 17.28 12.43
C PHE A 566 21.60 17.38 13.90
N GLU A 567 21.91 18.51 14.55
CA GLU A 567 21.55 18.83 15.91
C GLU A 567 20.39 19.85 15.95
N LYS A 568 19.66 19.91 17.06
CA LYS A 568 18.64 20.94 17.27
C LYS A 568 19.32 22.30 17.47
N PRO A 569 18.79 23.41 16.91
CA PRO A 569 17.51 23.54 16.20
C PRO A 569 17.60 23.37 14.67
N ALA A 570 18.79 23.13 14.10
CA ALA A 570 18.95 23.02 12.65
C ALA A 570 18.21 21.81 12.06
N SER A 571 18.15 20.70 12.81
CA SER A 571 17.32 19.54 12.52
C SER A 571 16.19 19.40 13.56
N TYR A 572 15.02 18.92 13.12
CA TYR A 572 13.86 18.64 14.00
C TYR A 572 14.12 17.52 15.02
N GLY A 573 15.14 16.68 14.78
CA GLY A 573 15.59 15.62 15.69
C GLY A 573 17.06 15.26 15.46
N PRO A 574 17.72 14.59 16.43
CA PRO A 574 19.08 14.11 16.23
C PRO A 574 19.10 13.11 15.08
N LYS A 575 19.82 13.42 14.02
CA LYS A 575 20.02 12.51 12.88
C LYS A 575 21.46 12.02 12.90
N THR A 576 21.68 10.71 12.96
CA THR A 576 23.04 10.17 12.82
C THR A 576 23.46 10.26 11.36
N TRP A 577 24.30 11.24 11.04
CA TRP A 577 24.94 11.35 9.72
C TRP A 577 26.21 10.52 9.73
N ILE A 578 26.13 9.31 9.20
CA ILE A 578 27.28 8.41 9.08
C ILE A 578 27.99 8.80 7.80
N GLU A 579 29.07 9.59 7.91
CA GLU A 579 29.89 9.96 6.76
C GLU A 579 30.38 8.69 6.06
N ALA A 580 30.24 8.65 4.74
CA ALA A 580 30.75 7.54 3.95
C ALA A 580 32.29 7.59 3.96
N ALA A 581 32.92 6.46 4.28
CA ALA A 581 34.34 6.28 4.05
C ALA A 581 34.58 6.06 2.55
N ASP A 582 35.72 6.52 2.04
CA ASP A 582 36.10 6.45 0.62
C ASP A 582 36.52 5.03 0.15
N ASP A 583 35.89 3.98 0.69
CA ASP A 583 36.27 2.58 0.50
C ASP A 583 35.81 1.97 -0.83
#